data_AF-A0AAN8D5H6-F1
#
_entry.id   AF-A0AAN8D5H6-F1
#
_cell.length_a   1.000
_cell.length_b   1.000
_cell.length_c   1.000
_cell.angle_alpha   90.00
_cell.angle_beta   90.00
_cell.angle_gamma   90.00
#
_symmetry.space_group_name_H-M   'P 1'
#
loop_
_entity.id
_entity.type
_entity.pdbx_description
1 polymer ?
#
loop_
_entity_poly.entity_id
_entity_poly.type
_entity_poly.pdbx_seq_one_letter_code
_entity_poly.pdbx_strand_id
1 'polypeptide(L)'
;MVDKLTTDRFQQPMKEFAASLAVDDPNAAFWWDYMTMVNIVLCFIRAQRDGLWNLHLYAFKRKLPFFFRYDHINDARWGTVYLAEMSALPPEILLEFQKGNFLVKRSDRRFNQVQQDQSTEWLNPTGKKSGGLVGITRIATSLSRWTLSYNLRTVIASQTKEMLRLTTDDEDDEYTHTECTKSRMERDDGDESKICVSLKEQEVPEG
;
A
#
# COMPACT_ATOMS: atom_id res chain seq x y z
N MET A 1 6.11 -11.66 -7.61
CA MET A 1 5.97 -11.98 -6.17
C MET A 1 4.53 -12.34 -5.82
N VAL A 2 3.46 -11.63 -6.24
CA VAL A 2 2.10 -12.24 -6.21
C VAL A 2 2.02 -13.46 -7.14
N ASP A 3 2.62 -13.36 -8.35
CA ASP A 3 2.72 -14.50 -9.30
C ASP A 3 3.61 -15.64 -8.79
N LYS A 4 4.47 -15.40 -7.78
CA LYS A 4 5.39 -16.41 -7.24
C LYS A 4 4.78 -17.14 -6.03
N LEU A 5 4.11 -16.41 -5.14
CA LEU A 5 3.29 -16.97 -4.06
C LEU A 5 2.01 -17.69 -4.54
N THR A 6 1.63 -17.50 -5.81
CA THR A 6 0.52 -18.21 -6.47
C THR A 6 0.97 -19.43 -7.26
N THR A 7 2.28 -19.66 -7.40
CA THR A 7 2.78 -20.90 -8.01
C THR A 7 2.41 -22.09 -7.13
N ASP A 8 1.95 -23.19 -7.74
CA ASP A 8 1.62 -24.43 -7.01
C ASP A 8 2.78 -24.90 -6.11
N ARG A 9 4.02 -24.62 -6.53
CA ARG A 9 5.26 -24.86 -5.77
C ARG A 9 5.24 -24.31 -4.34
N PHE A 10 4.58 -23.19 -4.09
CA PHE A 10 4.49 -22.56 -2.77
C PHE A 10 3.12 -22.80 -2.11
N GLN A 11 2.03 -22.75 -2.88
CA GLN A 11 0.69 -22.93 -2.34
C GLN A 11 0.46 -24.32 -1.75
N GLN A 12 1.02 -25.36 -2.38
CA GLN A 12 0.78 -26.73 -1.94
C GLN A 12 1.50 -27.04 -0.62
N PRO A 13 2.82 -26.79 -0.46
CA PRO A 13 3.48 -26.96 0.83
C PRO A 13 2.88 -26.11 1.96
N MET A 14 2.43 -24.88 1.66
CA MET A 14 1.76 -24.05 2.66
C MET A 14 0.39 -24.61 3.10
N LYS A 15 -0.37 -25.24 2.18
CA LYS A 15 -1.64 -25.88 2.52
C LYS A 15 -1.42 -27.14 3.36
N GLU A 16 -0.41 -27.94 2.99
CA GLU A 16 0.00 -29.15 3.71
C GLU A 16 0.46 -28.79 5.14
N PHE A 17 1.33 -27.78 5.27
CA PHE A 17 1.75 -27.24 6.57
C PHE A 17 0.60 -26.64 7.39
N ALA A 18 -0.32 -25.89 6.77
CA ALA A 18 -1.48 -25.37 7.47
C ALA A 18 -2.38 -26.49 8.02
N ALA A 19 -2.49 -27.61 7.29
CA ALA A 19 -3.25 -28.76 7.71
C ALA A 19 -2.59 -29.51 8.86
N SER A 20 -1.25 -29.61 8.90
CA SER A 20 -0.53 -30.23 10.02
C SER A 20 -0.59 -29.38 11.29
N LEU A 21 -0.46 -28.05 11.17
CA LEU A 21 -0.61 -27.10 12.27
C LEU A 21 -1.95 -27.21 13.03
N ALA A 22 -3.03 -27.53 12.31
CA ALA A 22 -4.36 -27.66 12.90
C ALA A 22 -4.52 -28.88 13.83
N VAL A 23 -3.59 -29.84 13.79
CA VAL A 23 -3.63 -31.07 14.60
C VAL A 23 -2.92 -30.89 15.94
N ASP A 24 -1.86 -30.06 16.01
CA ASP A 24 -0.90 -30.09 17.11
C ASP A 24 -0.89 -28.85 18.04
N ASP A 25 -1.41 -27.69 17.63
CA ASP A 25 -1.42 -26.47 18.46
C ASP A 25 -2.82 -25.83 18.58
N PRO A 26 -3.38 -25.68 19.79
CA PRO A 26 -4.67 -24.99 20.00
C PRO A 26 -4.68 -23.53 19.53
N ASN A 27 -3.52 -22.89 19.35
CA ASN A 27 -3.39 -21.52 18.84
C ASN A 27 -3.08 -21.44 17.34
N ALA A 28 -2.90 -22.57 16.64
CA ALA A 28 -2.54 -22.59 15.23
C ALA A 28 -3.51 -21.78 14.37
N ALA A 29 -4.82 -21.95 14.61
CA ALA A 29 -5.86 -21.22 13.89
C ALA A 29 -5.77 -19.71 14.11
N PHE A 30 -5.44 -19.27 15.33
CA PHE A 30 -5.27 -17.85 15.64
C PHE A 30 -4.09 -17.24 14.90
N TRP A 31 -2.92 -17.89 14.94
CA TRP A 31 -1.73 -17.40 14.25
C TRP A 31 -1.89 -17.44 12.74
N TRP A 32 -2.60 -18.43 12.21
CA TRP A 32 -2.91 -18.51 10.79
C TRP A 32 -3.84 -17.37 10.32
N ASP A 33 -4.89 -17.07 11.10
CA ASP A 33 -5.75 -15.92 10.86
C ASP A 33 -4.95 -14.60 10.89
N TYR A 34 -4.05 -14.45 11.87
CA TYR A 34 -3.18 -13.28 11.98
C TYR A 34 -2.26 -13.12 10.75
N MET A 35 -1.57 -14.19 10.35
CA MET A 35 -0.70 -14.17 9.17
C MET A 35 -1.49 -13.88 7.89
N THR A 36 -2.72 -14.39 7.79
CA THR A 36 -3.64 -14.08 6.70
C THR A 36 -3.97 -12.59 6.65
N MET A 37 -4.28 -11.97 7.79
CA MET A 37 -4.53 -10.53 7.87
C MET A 37 -3.31 -9.70 7.45
N VAL A 38 -2.13 -10.03 7.96
CA VAL A 38 -0.87 -9.34 7.62
C VAL A 38 -0.61 -9.41 6.12
N ASN A 39 -0.76 -10.59 5.52
CA ASN A 39 -0.59 -10.78 4.08
C ASN A 39 -1.56 -9.91 3.26
N ILE A 40 -2.84 -9.84 3.64
CA ILE A 40 -3.84 -8.99 2.97
C ILE A 40 -3.42 -7.52 3.02
N VAL A 41 -2.94 -7.04 4.16
CA VAL A 41 -2.45 -5.66 4.32
C VAL A 41 -1.23 -5.41 3.44
N LEU A 42 -0.27 -6.34 3.39
CA LEU A 42 0.91 -6.22 2.53
C LEU A 42 0.53 -6.22 1.03
N CYS A 43 -0.40 -7.08 0.60
CA CYS A 43 -0.94 -7.05 -0.75
C CYS A 43 -1.59 -5.71 -1.08
N PHE A 44 -2.37 -5.16 -0.14
CA PHE A 44 -3.02 -3.87 -0.33
C PHE A 44 -2.01 -2.72 -0.44
N ILE A 45 -1.00 -2.68 0.44
CA ILE A 45 0.08 -1.68 0.39
C ILE A 45 0.79 -1.75 -0.95
N ARG A 46 1.16 -2.95 -1.40
CA ARG A 46 1.81 -3.13 -2.71
C ARG A 46 0.90 -2.65 -3.84
N ALA A 47 -0.36 -3.05 -3.84
CA ALA A 47 -1.31 -2.64 -4.86
C ALA A 47 -1.40 -1.12 -4.99
N GLN A 48 -1.31 -0.41 -3.86
CA GLN A 48 -1.28 1.04 -3.86
C GLN A 48 0.06 1.58 -4.37
N ARG A 49 1.18 1.12 -3.81
CA ARG A 49 2.50 1.65 -4.13
C ARG A 49 2.94 1.43 -5.58
N ASP A 50 2.49 0.32 -6.18
CA ASP A 50 2.75 -0.07 -7.57
C ASP A 50 1.59 0.25 -8.54
N GLY A 51 0.46 0.80 -8.06
CA GLY A 51 -0.67 1.15 -8.92
C GLY A 51 -1.38 -0.05 -9.57
N LEU A 52 -1.45 -1.18 -8.87
CA LEU A 52 -2.01 -2.43 -9.40
C LEU A 52 -3.50 -2.54 -9.09
N TRP A 53 -4.36 -2.08 -10.02
CA TRP A 53 -5.81 -2.03 -9.82
C TRP A 53 -6.46 -3.37 -9.44
N ASN A 54 -6.14 -4.44 -10.15
CA ASN A 54 -6.72 -5.76 -9.88
C ASN A 54 -6.32 -6.30 -8.50
N LEU A 55 -5.06 -6.09 -8.11
CA LEU A 55 -4.56 -6.49 -6.80
C LEU A 55 -5.21 -5.65 -5.69
N HIS A 56 -5.47 -4.36 -5.95
CA HIS A 56 -6.13 -3.45 -5.03
C HIS A 56 -7.54 -3.94 -4.71
N LEU A 57 -8.37 -4.24 -5.73
CA LEU A 57 -9.72 -4.77 -5.52
C LEU A 57 -9.71 -6.14 -4.85
N TYR A 58 -8.78 -7.02 -5.25
CA TYR A 58 -8.61 -8.33 -4.63
C TYR A 58 -8.31 -8.22 -3.13
N ALA A 59 -7.30 -7.42 -2.76
CA ALA A 59 -6.88 -7.25 -1.38
C ALA A 59 -7.97 -6.54 -0.55
N PHE A 60 -8.64 -5.53 -1.12
CA PHE A 60 -9.76 -4.85 -0.46
C PHE A 60 -10.92 -5.81 -0.18
N LYS A 61 -11.30 -6.64 -1.16
CA LYS A 61 -12.32 -7.67 -0.98
C LYS A 61 -11.95 -8.69 0.11
N ARG A 62 -10.68 -9.09 0.17
CA ARG A 62 -10.17 -9.99 1.22
C ARG A 62 -10.16 -9.34 2.62
N LYS A 63 -10.04 -8.01 2.70
CA LYS A 63 -10.04 -7.25 3.96
C LYS A 63 -11.44 -7.14 4.58
N LEU A 64 -12.49 -7.03 3.75
CA LEU A 64 -13.87 -6.78 4.21
C LEU A 64 -14.38 -7.73 5.32
N PRO A 65 -14.20 -9.07 5.23
CA PRO A 65 -14.63 -9.97 6.29
C PRO A 65 -14.03 -9.63 7.65
N PHE A 66 -12.80 -9.13 7.70
CA PHE A 66 -12.15 -8.73 8.95
C PHE A 66 -12.77 -7.47 9.53
N PHE A 67 -13.26 -6.53 8.73
CA PHE A 67 -14.01 -5.39 9.26
C PHE A 67 -15.29 -5.82 9.98
N PHE A 68 -16.01 -6.80 9.45
CA PHE A 68 -17.15 -7.38 10.16
C PHE A 68 -16.73 -8.10 11.45
N ARG A 69 -15.62 -8.87 11.40
CA ARG A 69 -15.12 -9.63 12.56
C ARG A 69 -14.67 -8.75 13.72
N TYR A 70 -14.12 -7.57 13.44
CA TYR A 70 -13.60 -6.64 14.44
C TYR A 70 -14.52 -5.42 14.68
N ASP A 71 -15.82 -5.55 14.39
CA ASP A 71 -16.85 -4.53 14.65
C ASP A 71 -16.62 -3.16 13.98
N HIS A 72 -15.88 -3.14 12.87
CA HIS A 72 -15.75 -1.97 12.00
C HIS A 72 -16.92 -1.90 11.02
N ILE A 73 -18.15 -1.92 11.53
CA ILE A 73 -19.39 -2.05 10.73
C ILE A 73 -19.53 -0.93 9.70
N ASN A 74 -19.17 0.31 10.06
CA ASN A 74 -19.22 1.44 9.13
C ASN A 74 -18.28 1.24 7.95
N ASP A 75 -17.05 0.79 8.19
CA ASP A 75 -16.06 0.53 7.15
C ASP A 75 -16.46 -0.66 6.30
N ALA A 76 -17.02 -1.70 6.92
CA ALA A 76 -17.54 -2.86 6.21
C ALA A 76 -18.68 -2.49 5.27
N ARG A 77 -19.65 -1.69 5.75
CA ARG A 77 -20.80 -1.22 4.96
C ARG A 77 -20.37 -0.34 3.79
N TRP A 78 -19.53 0.66 4.04
CA TRP A 78 -19.08 1.54 2.96
C TRP A 78 -18.11 0.84 2.02
N GLY A 79 -17.33 -0.11 2.52
CA GLY A 79 -16.45 -0.91 1.71
C GLY A 79 -17.18 -1.87 0.76
N THR A 80 -18.34 -2.42 1.14
CA THR A 80 -19.15 -3.22 0.20
C THR A 80 -19.76 -2.36 -0.90
N VAL A 81 -20.23 -1.14 -0.57
CA VAL A 81 -20.69 -0.16 -1.56
C VAL A 81 -19.55 0.20 -2.52
N TYR A 82 -18.38 0.52 -1.98
CA TYR A 82 -17.18 0.80 -2.77
C TYR A 82 -16.87 -0.32 -3.76
N LEU A 83 -16.87 -1.60 -3.32
CA LEU A 83 -16.62 -2.71 -4.24
C LEU A 83 -17.67 -2.83 -5.36
N ALA A 84 -18.94 -2.58 -5.05
CA ALA A 84 -20.00 -2.61 -6.05
C ALA A 84 -19.80 -1.51 -7.09
N GLU A 85 -19.48 -0.29 -6.65
CA GLU A 85 -19.18 0.84 -7.54
C GLU A 85 -17.93 0.58 -8.40
N MET A 86 -16.86 0.08 -7.79
CA MET A 86 -15.62 -0.22 -8.52
C MET A 86 -15.77 -1.36 -9.53
N SER A 87 -16.75 -2.24 -9.34
CA SER A 87 -17.07 -3.32 -10.30
C SER A 87 -17.93 -2.83 -11.47
N ALA A 88 -18.53 -1.65 -11.36
CA ALA A 88 -19.44 -1.06 -12.35
C ALA A 88 -18.87 0.23 -12.98
N LEU A 89 -17.54 0.37 -12.98
CA LEU A 89 -16.89 1.55 -13.57
C LEU A 89 -17.12 1.62 -15.09
N PRO A 90 -17.31 2.84 -15.65
CA PRO A 90 -17.26 3.06 -17.08
C PRO A 90 -15.94 2.56 -17.70
N PRO A 91 -15.95 2.03 -18.93
CA PRO A 91 -14.76 1.47 -19.57
C PRO A 91 -13.58 2.45 -19.64
N GLU A 92 -13.86 3.74 -19.88
CA GLU A 92 -12.81 4.77 -19.93
C GLU A 92 -12.10 4.97 -18.58
N ILE A 93 -12.84 4.90 -17.47
CA ILE A 93 -12.28 5.03 -16.11
C ILE A 93 -11.51 3.76 -15.75
N LEU A 94 -12.07 2.59 -16.06
CA LEU A 94 -11.41 1.32 -15.81
C LEU A 94 -10.06 1.23 -16.53
N LEU A 95 -9.97 1.74 -17.77
CA LEU A 95 -8.72 1.77 -18.52
C LEU A 95 -7.65 2.62 -17.81
N GLU A 96 -8.00 3.80 -17.31
CA GLU A 96 -7.08 4.64 -16.56
C GLU A 96 -6.67 4.00 -15.23
N PHE A 97 -7.60 3.34 -14.54
CA PHE A 97 -7.30 2.63 -13.30
C PHE A 97 -6.36 1.46 -13.54
N GLN A 98 -6.54 0.71 -14.63
CA GLN A 98 -5.62 -0.37 -15.04
C GLN A 98 -4.21 0.11 -15.37
N LYS A 99 -4.06 1.38 -15.79
CA LYS A 99 -2.74 2.03 -15.96
C LYS A 99 -2.13 2.51 -14.64
N GLY A 100 -2.85 2.37 -13.52
CA GLY A 100 -2.42 2.83 -12.20
C GLY A 100 -2.83 4.26 -11.87
N ASN A 101 -3.64 4.93 -12.71
CA ASN A 101 -4.03 6.34 -12.55
C ASN A 101 -5.18 6.56 -11.56
N PHE A 102 -5.42 5.59 -10.66
CA PHE A 102 -6.32 5.74 -9.51
C PHE A 102 -5.59 6.26 -8.25
N LEU A 103 -4.27 6.46 -8.35
CA LEU A 103 -3.39 6.93 -7.27
C LEU A 103 -2.49 8.05 -7.77
N VAL A 104 -1.97 8.82 -6.83
CA VAL A 104 -1.10 9.95 -7.13
C VAL A 104 0.36 9.50 -7.07
N LYS A 105 1.13 9.89 -8.09
CA LYS A 105 2.56 9.65 -8.19
C LYS A 105 3.28 11.00 -8.23
N ARG A 106 4.32 11.17 -7.43
CA ARG A 106 5.09 12.44 -7.35
C ARG A 106 6.32 12.44 -8.25
N SER A 107 6.97 11.30 -8.44
CA SER A 107 8.15 11.14 -9.28
C SER A 107 8.08 9.83 -10.06
N ASP A 108 8.95 9.64 -11.05
CA ASP A 108 8.91 8.43 -11.88
C ASP A 108 9.47 7.16 -11.20
N ARG A 109 9.99 7.30 -9.97
CA ARG A 109 10.45 6.20 -9.12
C ARG A 109 9.37 5.11 -8.95
N ARG A 110 9.81 3.88 -8.73
CA ARG A 110 8.92 2.73 -8.44
C ARG A 110 8.44 2.76 -6.98
N PHE A 111 7.33 2.06 -6.69
CA PHE A 111 6.81 1.86 -5.33
C PHE A 111 6.54 3.16 -4.55
N ASN A 112 6.12 4.23 -5.22
CA ASN A 112 5.96 5.56 -4.63
C ASN A 112 4.55 6.17 -4.78
N GLN A 113 3.60 5.43 -5.37
CA GLN A 113 2.23 5.89 -5.52
C GLN A 113 1.52 5.87 -4.16
N VAL A 114 0.67 6.88 -3.91
CA VAL A 114 -0.13 6.98 -2.68
C VAL A 114 -1.55 7.43 -3.00
N GLN A 115 -2.44 7.23 -2.03
CA GLN A 115 -3.81 7.71 -2.15
C GLN A 115 -3.87 9.24 -2.18
N GLN A 116 -4.89 9.79 -2.82
CA GLN A 116 -5.08 11.22 -2.98
C GLN A 116 -5.03 11.98 -1.63
N ASP A 117 -5.65 11.44 -0.59
CA ASP A 117 -5.62 12.03 0.75
C ASP A 117 -4.17 12.14 1.30
N GLN A 118 -3.42 11.03 1.27
CA GLN A 118 -2.01 11.00 1.65
C GLN A 118 -1.15 11.93 0.78
N SER A 119 -1.44 12.03 -0.52
CA SER A 119 -0.70 12.92 -1.42
C SER A 119 -0.89 14.39 -1.07
N THR A 120 -2.04 14.73 -0.47
CA THR A 120 -2.31 16.09 0.00
C THR A 120 -1.43 16.45 1.20
N GLU A 121 -1.00 15.46 1.99
CA GLU A 121 -0.01 15.68 3.05
C GLU A 121 1.38 16.07 2.52
N TRP A 122 1.72 15.76 1.27
CA TRP A 122 2.98 16.23 0.68
C TRP A 122 2.99 17.73 0.41
N LEU A 123 1.82 18.30 0.10
CA LEU A 123 1.65 19.73 -0.22
C LEU A 123 1.37 20.57 1.03
N ASN A 124 0.79 19.96 2.07
CA ASN A 124 0.45 20.66 3.30
C ASN A 124 1.66 21.40 3.93
N PRO A 125 2.86 20.81 4.06
CA PRO A 125 4.03 21.48 4.61
C PRO A 125 4.53 22.68 3.82
N THR A 126 4.32 22.74 2.49
CA THR A 126 4.81 23.87 1.68
C THR A 126 3.99 25.14 1.89
N GLY A 127 2.71 25.00 2.22
CA GLY A 127 1.83 26.14 2.46
C GLY A 127 1.48 26.40 3.93
N LYS A 128 1.64 25.40 4.83
CA LYS A 128 1.40 25.52 6.28
C LYS A 128 2.68 25.91 7.02
N LYS A 129 2.59 26.91 7.92
CA LYS A 129 3.62 27.14 8.95
C LYS A 129 3.44 26.17 10.11
N SER A 130 4.51 25.98 10.90
CA SER A 130 4.44 25.34 12.24
C SER A 130 3.22 25.87 13.00
N GLY A 131 2.33 24.95 13.41
CA GLY A 131 1.11 25.27 14.18
C GLY A 131 -0.20 25.38 13.38
N GLY A 132 -0.19 25.34 12.04
CA GLY A 132 -1.43 25.29 11.24
C GLY A 132 -2.44 26.43 11.50
N LEU A 133 -3.73 26.15 11.30
CA LEU A 133 -4.84 27.06 11.64
C LEU A 133 -5.26 26.85 13.10
N VAL A 134 -4.46 27.35 14.05
CA VAL A 134 -4.73 27.22 15.49
C VAL A 134 -4.95 28.59 16.14
N GLY A 135 -5.95 28.70 17.01
CA GLY A 135 -6.25 29.92 17.78
C GLY A 135 -6.59 31.14 16.91
N ILE A 136 -5.74 32.16 16.96
CA ILE A 136 -5.88 33.48 16.30
C ILE A 136 -6.12 33.37 14.78
N THR A 137 -5.67 32.28 14.14
CA THR A 137 -5.83 32.04 12.71
C THR A 137 -7.27 31.65 12.31
N ARG A 138 -8.21 31.45 13.25
CA ARG A 138 -9.65 31.22 12.97
C ARG A 138 -10.45 32.51 12.77
N ILE A 139 -9.85 33.68 13.01
CA ILE A 139 -10.48 34.97 12.70
C ILE A 139 -10.58 35.10 11.17
N ALA A 140 -11.76 35.45 10.66
CA ALA A 140 -12.05 35.47 9.22
C ALA A 140 -11.02 36.26 8.39
N THR A 141 -10.53 37.40 8.89
CA THR A 141 -9.51 38.20 8.21
C THR A 141 -8.15 37.50 8.15
N SER A 142 -7.71 36.86 9.23
CA SER A 142 -6.50 36.05 9.28
C SER A 142 -6.60 34.83 8.35
N LEU A 143 -7.77 34.21 8.29
CA LEU A 143 -8.05 33.06 7.44
C LEU A 143 -8.03 33.46 5.96
N SER A 144 -8.68 34.56 5.58
CA SER A 144 -8.64 35.11 4.22
C SER A 144 -7.21 35.45 3.78
N ARG A 145 -6.42 36.09 4.66
CA ARG A 145 -5.00 36.38 4.38
C ARG A 145 -4.21 35.09 4.21
N TRP A 146 -4.43 34.09 5.08
CA TRP A 146 -3.76 32.81 5.01
C TRP A 146 -4.07 32.06 3.70
N THR A 147 -5.35 32.00 3.31
CA THR A 147 -5.83 31.35 2.07
C THR A 147 -5.27 32.03 0.83
N LEU A 148 -5.33 33.37 0.76
CA LEU A 148 -4.82 34.13 -0.38
C LEU A 148 -3.30 33.92 -0.58
N SER A 149 -2.56 33.83 0.52
CA SER A 149 -1.10 33.68 0.48
C SER A 149 -0.62 32.22 0.47
N TYR A 150 -1.51 31.23 0.63
CA TYR A 150 -1.14 29.81 0.67
C TYR A 150 -0.50 29.33 -0.65
N ASN A 151 -1.18 29.62 -1.77
CA ASN A 151 -0.69 29.26 -3.09
C ASN A 151 0.61 30.01 -3.42
N LEU A 152 0.66 31.31 -3.12
CA LEU A 152 1.86 32.14 -3.33
C LEU A 152 3.07 31.63 -2.52
N ARG A 153 2.88 31.23 -1.26
CA ARG A 153 3.95 30.64 -0.45
C ARG A 153 4.50 29.35 -1.05
N THR A 154 3.62 28.49 -1.54
CA THR A 154 4.03 27.23 -2.18
C THR A 154 4.84 27.50 -3.45
N VAL A 155 4.41 28.46 -4.28
CA VAL A 155 5.14 28.88 -5.49
C VAL A 155 6.51 29.46 -5.16
N ILE A 156 6.59 30.40 -4.21
CA ILE A 156 7.87 31.02 -3.80
C ILE A 156 8.83 29.95 -3.26
N ALA A 157 8.34 29.02 -2.44
CA ALA A 157 9.15 27.92 -1.92
C ALA A 157 9.67 27.02 -3.05
N SER A 158 8.83 26.70 -4.05
CA SER A 158 9.22 25.92 -5.23
C SER A 158 10.31 26.64 -6.04
N GLN A 159 10.09 27.91 -6.38
CA GLN A 159 11.05 28.74 -7.13
C GLN A 159 12.37 28.92 -6.37
N THR A 160 12.32 29.02 -5.04
CA THR A 160 13.53 29.12 -4.20
C THR A 160 14.32 27.81 -4.25
N LYS A 161 13.65 26.65 -4.19
CA LYS A 161 14.31 25.35 -4.34
C LYS A 161 14.96 25.22 -5.72
N GLU A 162 14.24 25.61 -6.77
CA GLU A 162 14.76 25.62 -8.15
C GLU A 162 15.99 26.52 -8.29
N MET A 163 15.93 27.75 -7.78
CA MET A 163 17.05 28.68 -7.76
C MET A 163 18.28 28.10 -7.04
N LEU A 164 18.08 27.37 -5.95
CA LEU A 164 19.13 26.72 -5.18
C LEU A 164 19.54 25.35 -5.74
N ARG A 165 18.96 24.90 -6.86
CA ARG A 165 19.14 23.55 -7.43
C ARG A 165 18.88 22.43 -6.44
N LEU A 166 17.93 22.65 -5.53
CA LEU A 166 17.45 21.68 -4.55
C LEU A 166 16.22 20.92 -5.09
N THR A 167 16.09 20.78 -6.40
CA THR A 167 15.07 19.95 -7.05
C THR A 167 15.44 18.48 -6.85
N THR A 168 15.26 17.99 -5.63
CA THR A 168 15.65 16.64 -5.20
C THR A 168 14.74 15.52 -5.68
N ASP A 169 13.88 15.78 -6.67
CA ASP A 169 13.01 14.74 -7.21
C ASP A 169 13.65 14.05 -8.45
N ASP A 170 14.71 14.62 -9.06
CA ASP A 170 15.31 14.18 -10.34
C ASP A 170 16.76 13.63 -10.26
N GLU A 171 17.39 13.62 -9.07
CA GLU A 171 18.68 12.94 -8.92
C GLU A 171 18.41 11.46 -8.61
N ASP A 172 18.89 10.60 -9.52
CA ASP A 172 18.88 9.14 -9.55
C ASP A 172 17.61 8.44 -10.11
N ASP A 173 17.41 8.59 -11.43
CA ASP A 173 16.58 7.70 -12.27
C ASP A 173 17.09 6.24 -12.32
N GLU A 174 18.32 5.99 -11.87
CA GLU A 174 18.96 4.67 -12.00
C GLU A 174 18.65 3.71 -10.83
N TYR A 175 18.16 4.22 -9.70
CA TYR A 175 17.83 3.37 -8.55
C TYR A 175 16.32 3.07 -8.52
N THR A 176 15.96 1.94 -9.13
CA THR A 176 14.80 1.16 -8.69
C THR A 176 14.80 1.11 -7.16
N HIS A 177 13.65 1.37 -6.52
CA HIS A 177 13.48 1.17 -5.07
C HIS A 177 14.22 -0.10 -4.64
N THR A 178 15.02 -0.07 -3.57
CA THR A 178 15.96 -1.16 -3.22
C THR A 178 15.27 -2.53 -3.21
N GLU A 179 14.02 -2.58 -2.75
CA GLU A 179 13.19 -3.80 -2.69
C GLU A 179 12.68 -4.31 -4.07
N CYS A 180 12.86 -3.54 -5.13
CA CYS A 180 12.46 -3.88 -6.51
C CYS A 180 13.66 -4.11 -7.44
N THR A 181 14.88 -4.12 -6.90
CA THR A 181 16.10 -4.44 -7.65
C THR A 181 16.13 -5.93 -8.04
N LYS A 182 16.77 -6.27 -9.17
CA LYS A 182 16.90 -7.67 -9.60
C LYS A 182 17.58 -8.54 -8.56
N SER A 183 18.66 -8.04 -7.94
CA SER A 183 19.37 -8.73 -6.88
C SER A 183 18.49 -9.01 -5.66
N ARG A 184 17.62 -8.07 -5.28
CA ARG A 184 16.67 -8.31 -4.19
C ARG A 184 15.62 -9.34 -4.57
N MET A 185 15.09 -9.28 -5.80
CA MET A 185 14.17 -10.30 -6.32
C MET A 185 14.79 -11.70 -6.32
N GLU A 186 16.05 -11.84 -6.73
CA GLU A 186 16.77 -13.14 -6.70
C GLU A 186 17.00 -13.64 -5.28
N ARG A 187 17.30 -12.75 -4.34
CA ARG A 187 17.46 -13.11 -2.93
C ARG A 187 16.15 -13.57 -2.32
N ASP A 188 15.06 -12.84 -2.56
CA ASP A 188 13.73 -13.19 -2.08
C ASP A 188 13.29 -14.55 -2.67
N ASP A 189 13.60 -14.84 -3.94
CA ASP A 189 13.37 -16.16 -4.56
C ASP A 189 14.17 -17.28 -3.89
N GLY A 190 15.42 -16.97 -3.52
CA GLY A 190 16.28 -17.88 -2.78
C GLY A 190 15.74 -18.17 -1.38
N ASP A 191 15.28 -17.16 -0.68
CA ASP A 191 14.68 -17.29 0.66
C ASP A 191 13.33 -18.01 0.60
N GLU A 192 12.50 -17.74 -0.41
CA GLU A 192 11.27 -18.51 -0.69
C GLU A 192 11.59 -20.00 -0.87
N SER A 193 12.63 -20.31 -1.65
CA SER A 193 13.04 -21.69 -1.88
C SER A 193 13.50 -22.39 -0.59
N LYS A 194 14.20 -21.68 0.32
CA LYS A 194 14.60 -22.23 1.62
C LYS A 194 13.39 -22.52 2.51
N ILE A 195 12.42 -21.60 2.56
CA ILE A 195 11.18 -21.79 3.33
C ILE A 195 10.45 -23.04 2.84
N CYS A 196 10.32 -23.22 1.52
CA CYS A 196 9.69 -24.43 0.97
C CYS A 196 10.40 -25.73 1.36
N VAL A 197 11.72 -25.70 1.51
CA VAL A 197 12.49 -26.87 1.98
C VAL A 197 12.21 -27.12 3.45
N SER A 198 12.32 -26.10 4.31
CA SER A 198 12.08 -26.24 5.74
C SER A 198 10.66 -26.69 6.09
N LEU A 199 9.65 -26.25 5.32
CA LEU A 199 8.27 -26.70 5.50
C LEU A 199 8.10 -28.21 5.22
N LYS A 200 8.85 -28.76 4.26
CA LYS A 200 8.82 -30.20 3.94
C LYS A 200 9.62 -31.04 4.93
N GLU A 201 10.70 -30.49 5.49
CA GLU A 201 11.52 -31.19 6.49
C GLU A 201 10.76 -31.41 7.81
N GLN A 202 9.80 -30.53 8.15
CA GLN A 202 8.94 -30.69 9.32
C GLN A 202 7.87 -31.80 9.17
N GLU A 203 7.72 -32.42 7.99
CA GLU A 203 6.78 -33.54 7.77
C GLU A 203 7.37 -34.91 8.15
N VAL A 204 8.65 -35.00 8.51
CA VAL A 204 9.26 -36.27 8.96
C VAL A 204 9.07 -36.39 10.47
N PRO A 205 8.20 -37.30 10.97
CA PRO A 205 8.09 -37.55 12.40
C PRO A 205 9.43 -38.14 12.86
N GLU A 206 10.06 -37.52 13.87
CA GLU A 206 11.05 -38.23 14.67
C GLU A 206 10.32 -39.42 15.31
N GLY A 207 10.73 -40.63 14.91
CA GLY A 207 10.12 -41.89 15.33
C GLY A 207 10.32 -42.24 16.80
#